data_AF-X1CW40-F1
#
_entry.id   AF-X1CW40-F1
#
_cell.length_a   1.000
_cell.length_b   1.000
_cell.length_c   1.000
_cell.angle_alpha   90.00
_cell.angle_beta   90.00
_cell.angle_gamma   90.00
#
_symmetry.space_group_name_H-M   'P 1'
#
loop_
_entity.id
_entity.type
_entity.pdbx_description
1 polymer ?
#
loop_
_entity_poly.entity_id
_entity_poly.type
_entity_poly.pdbx_seq_one_letter_code
_entity_poly.pdbx_strand_id
1 'polypeptide(L)'
;TDNSVYSYGSSHPILEGKFRNGVWEFNRVQVEGYDPVSDEPVIVDTFNWDEIARIYDRLNQLEDRNIDTAQKAQARGEAYLRQAEIESASGAIRIPVNCGQQLYDVIDITDSRAGLSAEKKRV
;
A
#
# COMPACT_ATOMS: atom_id res chain seq x y z
N THR A 1 -9.56 -10.34 3.57
CA THR A 1 -8.21 -10.15 4.12
C THR A 1 -7.72 -11.47 4.63
N ASP A 2 -6.48 -11.84 4.33
CA ASP A 2 -5.93 -13.13 4.75
C ASP A 2 -5.81 -13.21 6.29
N ASN A 3 -5.85 -14.44 6.80
CA ASN A 3 -5.67 -14.70 8.23
C ASN A 3 -4.19 -14.65 8.59
N SER A 4 -3.90 -14.12 9.78
CA SER A 4 -2.55 -14.15 10.33
C SER A 4 -2.15 -15.58 10.67
N VAL A 5 -0.95 -15.99 10.29
CA VAL A 5 -0.37 -17.28 10.69
C VAL A 5 0.33 -17.20 12.05
N TYR A 6 0.62 -15.98 12.53
CA TYR A 6 1.27 -15.72 13.81
C TYR A 6 0.95 -14.34 14.37
N SER A 7 1.14 -14.15 15.68
CA SER A 7 0.92 -12.87 16.36
C SER A 7 2.12 -12.50 17.24
N TYR A 8 2.66 -11.31 17.03
CA TYR A 8 3.69 -10.70 17.88
C TYR A 8 3.07 -9.65 18.82
N GLY A 9 3.57 -9.56 20.05
CA GLY A 9 3.07 -8.68 21.10
C GLY A 9 3.48 -9.14 22.49
N SER A 10 2.57 -9.11 23.47
CA SER A 10 2.88 -9.43 24.87
C SER A 10 3.37 -10.88 25.07
N SER A 11 2.74 -11.85 24.40
CA SER A 11 3.12 -13.27 24.50
C SER A 11 4.37 -13.62 23.70
N HIS A 12 4.56 -12.95 22.56
CA HIS A 12 5.70 -13.14 21.65
C HIS A 12 6.40 -11.80 21.42
N PRO A 13 7.43 -11.48 22.22
CA PRO A 13 7.89 -10.12 22.41
C PRO A 13 8.52 -9.53 21.15
N ILE A 14 8.17 -8.28 20.90
CA ILE A 14 8.88 -7.39 19.97
C ILE A 14 10.03 -6.76 20.77
N LEU A 15 11.27 -7.06 20.40
CA LEU A 15 12.47 -6.58 21.09
C LEU A 15 12.73 -5.11 20.77
N GLU A 16 12.57 -4.74 19.50
CA GLU A 16 12.68 -3.36 19.00
C GLU A 16 11.64 -3.14 17.90
N GLY A 17 11.13 -1.92 17.80
CA GLY A 17 10.24 -1.50 16.73
C GLY A 17 10.62 -0.12 16.22
N LYS A 18 10.74 0.02 14.91
CA LYS A 18 10.82 1.29 14.20
C LYS A 18 9.58 1.38 13.34
N PHE A 19 8.75 2.38 13.58
CA PHE A 19 7.52 2.59 12.83
C PHE A 19 7.52 4.01 12.26
N ARG A 20 7.10 4.15 11.02
CA ARG A 20 6.94 5.42 10.33
C ARG A 20 5.56 5.43 9.69
N ASN A 21 4.81 6.48 9.95
CA ASN A 21 3.63 6.81 9.18
C ASN A 21 3.90 8.13 8.44
N GLY A 22 4.19 8.02 7.16
CA GLY A 22 4.50 9.13 6.28
C GLY A 22 3.26 9.67 5.58
N VAL A 23 3.44 10.83 4.97
CA VAL A 23 2.51 11.32 3.93
C VAL A 23 2.68 10.45 2.68
N TRP A 24 1.63 10.32 1.88
CA TRP A 24 1.74 9.61 0.61
C TRP A 24 2.62 10.41 -0.36
N GLU A 25 3.43 9.70 -1.15
CA GLU A 25 4.28 10.33 -2.17
C GLU A 25 3.42 11.01 -3.24
N PHE A 26 2.36 10.33 -3.67
CA PHE A 26 1.33 10.83 -4.57
C PHE A 26 -0.06 10.45 -4.06
N ASN A 27 -1.06 11.27 -4.38
CA ASN A 27 -2.46 11.08 -3.97
C ASN A 27 -3.45 11.25 -5.13
N ARG A 28 -2.93 11.56 -6.32
CA ARG A 28 -3.61 11.47 -7.60
C ARG A 28 -2.75 10.67 -8.57
N VAL A 29 -3.36 9.74 -9.28
CA VAL A 29 -2.70 8.96 -10.33
C VAL A 29 -3.46 9.14 -11.63
N GLN A 30 -2.76 9.59 -12.67
CA GLN A 30 -3.28 9.62 -14.03
C GLN A 30 -2.66 8.49 -14.82
N VAL A 31 -3.50 7.62 -15.38
CA VAL A 31 -3.08 6.51 -16.23
C VAL A 31 -3.44 6.82 -17.67
N GLU A 32 -2.42 6.83 -18.52
CA GLU A 32 -2.52 7.01 -19.97
C GLU A 32 -2.28 5.67 -20.67
N GLY A 33 -3.23 5.25 -21.50
CA GLY A 33 -3.22 4.05 -22.30
C GLY A 33 -3.71 4.33 -23.72
N TYR A 34 -3.99 3.28 -24.48
CA TYR A 34 -4.36 3.37 -25.89
C TYR A 34 -5.36 2.28 -26.27
N ASP A 35 -6.53 2.66 -26.78
CA ASP A 35 -7.49 1.72 -27.36
C ASP A 35 -7.17 1.50 -28.86
N PRO A 36 -6.65 0.33 -29.25
CA PRO A 36 -6.31 0.06 -30.64
C PRO A 36 -7.53 -0.17 -31.54
N VAL A 37 -8.74 -0.32 -30.98
CA VAL A 37 -9.98 -0.55 -31.75
C VAL A 37 -10.57 0.77 -32.21
N SER A 38 -10.62 1.76 -31.33
CA SER A 38 -11.09 3.12 -31.64
C SER A 38 -9.98 4.05 -32.16
N ASP A 39 -8.71 3.66 -32.02
CA ASP A 39 -7.53 4.48 -32.35
C ASP A 39 -7.46 5.75 -31.49
N GLU A 40 -7.89 5.66 -30.22
CA GLU A 40 -8.00 6.78 -29.30
C GLU A 40 -7.19 6.55 -28.00
N PRO A 41 -6.67 7.63 -27.37
CA PRO A 41 -6.03 7.53 -26.07
C PRO A 41 -7.05 7.25 -24.97
N VAL A 42 -6.66 6.41 -24.01
CA VAL A 42 -7.42 6.15 -22.78
C VAL A 42 -6.74 6.90 -21.64
N ILE A 43 -7.38 7.94 -21.10
CA ILE A 43 -6.82 8.72 -19.98
C ILE A 43 -7.80 8.69 -18.82
N VAL A 44 -7.35 8.22 -17.66
CA VAL A 44 -8.16 8.15 -16.44
C VAL A 44 -7.40 8.69 -15.25
N ASP A 45 -8.05 9.54 -14.46
CA ASP A 45 -7.56 10.04 -13.19
C ASP A 45 -8.22 9.31 -12.01
N THR A 46 -7.41 8.84 -11.06
CA THR A 46 -7.84 8.27 -9.78
C THR A 46 -7.32 9.12 -8.63
N PHE A 47 -8.17 9.38 -7.62
CA PHE A 47 -7.88 10.32 -6.53
C PHE A 47 -8.06 9.69 -5.15
N ASN A 48 -7.20 10.07 -4.21
CA ASN A 48 -7.49 9.98 -2.78
C ASN A 48 -7.79 11.39 -2.23
N TRP A 49 -9.07 11.73 -2.15
CA TRP A 49 -9.53 13.05 -1.71
C TRP A 49 -9.17 13.38 -0.25
N ASP A 50 -9.17 12.37 0.63
CA ASP A 50 -8.84 12.58 2.04
C ASP A 50 -7.37 12.99 2.19
N GLU A 51 -6.46 12.35 1.46
CA GLU A 51 -5.05 12.71 1.48
C GLU A 51 -4.80 14.03 0.75
N ILE A 52 -5.48 14.30 -0.37
CA ILE A 52 -5.43 15.61 -1.05
C ILE A 52 -5.85 16.74 -0.09
N ALA A 53 -6.91 16.53 0.70
CA ALA A 53 -7.34 17.51 1.68
C ALA A 53 -6.30 17.78 2.79
N ARG A 54 -5.43 16.79 3.08
CA ARG A 54 -4.38 16.90 4.12
C ARG A 54 -3.10 17.56 3.63
N ILE A 55 -2.66 17.24 2.41
CA ILE A 55 -1.31 17.61 1.92
C ILE A 55 -1.30 18.26 0.53
N TYR A 56 -2.47 18.65 0.01
CA TYR A 56 -2.70 19.14 -1.35
C TYR A 56 -2.46 18.08 -2.44
N ASP A 57 -2.79 18.43 -3.68
CA ASP A 57 -2.67 17.53 -4.84
C ASP A 57 -1.20 17.20 -5.16
N ARG A 58 -0.93 15.92 -5.35
CA ARG A 58 0.35 15.34 -5.77
C ARG A 58 0.08 14.31 -6.86
N LEU A 59 0.26 14.75 -8.10
CA LEU A 59 0.03 13.96 -9.30
C LEU A 59 1.21 13.02 -9.59
N ASN A 60 0.89 11.76 -9.89
CA ASN A 60 1.77 10.82 -10.56
C ASN A 60 1.16 10.41 -11.92
N GLN A 61 1.91 10.58 -13.00
CA GLN A 61 1.48 10.19 -14.36
C GLN A 61 2.14 8.87 -14.76
N LEU A 62 1.35 7.96 -15.33
CA LEU A 62 1.77 6.63 -15.74
C LEU A 62 1.31 6.35 -17.17
N GLU A 63 2.26 6.16 -18.07
CA GLU A 63 1.97 5.68 -19.43
C GLU A 63 2.09 4.15 -19.46
N ASP A 64 1.02 3.46 -19.83
CA ASP A 64 1.01 2.00 -20.06
C ASP A 64 0.21 1.66 -21.32
N ARG A 65 0.94 1.39 -22.40
CA ARG A 65 0.37 1.05 -23.72
C ARG A 65 -0.40 -0.28 -23.74
N ASN A 66 -0.33 -1.10 -22.68
CA ASN A 66 -1.12 -2.32 -22.57
C ASN A 66 -2.52 -2.08 -21.99
N ILE A 67 -2.81 -0.85 -21.57
CA ILE A 67 -4.11 -0.43 -21.06
C ILE A 67 -4.94 0.07 -22.23
N ASP A 68 -5.93 -0.73 -22.63
CA ASP A 68 -6.80 -0.50 -23.79
C ASP A 68 -8.21 -0.02 -23.42
N THR A 69 -8.50 0.10 -22.13
CA THR A 69 -9.86 0.37 -21.63
C THR A 69 -9.80 1.24 -20.37
N ALA A 70 -10.80 2.11 -20.22
CA ALA A 70 -10.91 3.00 -19.06
C ALA A 70 -10.97 2.21 -17.73
N GLN A 71 -11.59 1.03 -17.72
CA GLN A 71 -11.67 0.18 -16.53
C GLN A 71 -10.30 -0.37 -16.12
N LYS A 72 -9.47 -0.80 -17.09
CA LYS A 72 -8.09 -1.22 -16.80
C LYS A 72 -7.23 -0.05 -16.31
N ALA A 73 -7.41 1.14 -16.90
CA ALA A 73 -6.72 2.36 -16.48
C ALA A 73 -7.09 2.73 -15.04
N GLN A 74 -8.38 2.70 -14.70
CA GLN A 74 -8.87 2.95 -13.35
C GLN A 74 -8.31 1.94 -12.35
N ALA A 75 -8.40 0.64 -12.64
CA ALA A 75 -7.87 -0.41 -11.76
C ALA A 75 -6.36 -0.26 -11.53
N ARG A 76 -5.61 0.17 -12.55
CA ARG A 76 -4.19 0.48 -12.43
C ARG A 76 -3.94 1.68 -11.52
N GLY A 77 -4.71 2.76 -11.67
CA GLY A 77 -4.62 3.94 -10.80
C GLY A 77 -4.92 3.61 -9.33
N GLU A 78 -5.97 2.83 -9.08
CA GLU A 78 -6.34 2.35 -7.75
C GLU A 78 -5.25 1.47 -7.12
N ALA A 79 -4.62 0.59 -7.92
CA ALA A 79 -3.51 -0.24 -7.45
C ALA A 79 -2.30 0.60 -7.03
N TYR A 80 -1.96 1.65 -7.78
CA TYR A 80 -0.86 2.56 -7.42
C TYR A 80 -1.16 3.39 -6.18
N LEU A 81 -2.39 3.91 -6.03
CA LEU A 81 -2.80 4.59 -4.80
C LEU A 81 -2.73 3.65 -3.60
N ARG A 82 -3.15 2.39 -3.76
CA ARG A 82 -3.03 1.38 -2.70
C ARG A 82 -1.58 1.07 -2.36
N GLN A 83 -0.68 1.07 -3.35
CA GLN A 83 0.75 0.91 -3.13
C GLN A 83 1.32 2.10 -2.34
N ALA A 84 1.00 3.34 -2.74
CA ALA A 84 1.42 4.54 -2.02
C ALA A 84 0.94 4.55 -0.56
N GLU A 85 -0.27 4.07 -0.30
CA GLU A 85 -0.77 3.86 1.06
C GLU A 85 0.13 2.92 1.87
N ILE A 86 0.45 1.76 1.31
CA ILE A 86 1.26 0.73 1.97
C ILE A 86 2.66 1.28 2.22
N GLU A 87 3.27 1.94 1.25
CA GLU A 87 4.62 2.50 1.34
C GLU A 87 4.71 3.69 2.29
N SER A 88 3.63 4.45 2.46
CA SER A 88 3.55 5.52 3.46
C SER A 88 3.71 4.99 4.89
N ALA A 89 3.26 3.76 5.14
CA ALA A 89 3.38 3.07 6.42
C ALA A 89 4.54 2.05 6.39
N SER A 90 5.73 2.50 6.76
CA SER A 90 6.93 1.65 6.79
C SER A 90 7.43 1.39 8.20
N GLY A 91 8.25 0.36 8.36
CA GLY A 91 8.84 0.04 9.63
C GLY A 91 9.65 -1.23 9.61
N ALA A 92 10.25 -1.54 10.75
CA ALA A 92 10.94 -2.80 10.99
C ALA A 92 10.77 -3.17 12.46
N ILE A 93 10.55 -4.46 12.72
CA ILE A 93 10.55 -5.02 14.07
C ILE A 93 11.71 -6.00 14.21
N ARG A 94 12.30 -6.06 15.41
CA ARG A 94 13.26 -7.09 15.80
C ARG A 94 12.57 -8.05 16.75
N ILE A 95 12.58 -9.33 16.42
CA ILE A 95 11.92 -10.41 17.17
C ILE A 95 12.91 -11.54 17.47
N PRO A 96 12.68 -12.38 18.50
CA PRO A 96 13.40 -13.63 18.66
C PRO A 96 13.23 -14.51 17.42
N VAL A 97 14.25 -15.29 17.05
CA VAL A 97 14.22 -16.11 15.83
C VAL A 97 12.98 -17.01 15.79
N ASN A 98 12.21 -16.88 14.71
CA ASN A 98 11.08 -17.75 14.40
C ASN A 98 11.40 -18.57 13.14
N CYS A 99 11.83 -19.81 13.33
CA CYS A 99 12.25 -20.70 12.23
C CYS A 99 11.11 -21.14 11.31
N GLY A 100 9.85 -20.91 11.68
CA GLY A 100 8.67 -21.26 10.89
C GLY A 100 8.15 -20.12 10.00
N GLN A 101 8.69 -18.91 10.15
CA GLN A 101 8.22 -17.73 9.43
C GLN A 101 8.81 -17.66 8.02
N GLN A 102 7.95 -17.40 7.04
CA GLN A 102 8.28 -17.33 5.61
C GLN A 102 8.02 -15.93 5.05
N LEU A 103 8.65 -15.65 3.90
CA LEU A 103 8.37 -14.44 3.13
C LEU A 103 6.90 -14.42 2.71
N TYR A 104 6.25 -13.28 2.85
CA TYR A 104 4.82 -13.07 2.58
C TYR A 104 3.83 -13.65 3.59
N ASP A 105 4.29 -14.21 4.71
CA ASP A 105 3.40 -14.58 5.82
C ASP A 105 2.69 -13.34 6.36
N VAL A 106 1.39 -13.51 6.61
CA VAL A 106 0.58 -12.47 7.29
C VAL A 106 0.71 -12.66 8.80
N ILE A 107 1.07 -11.60 9.50
CA ILE A 107 1.20 -11.57 10.95
C ILE A 107 0.38 -10.45 11.56
N ASP A 108 -0.05 -10.67 12.80
CA ASP A 108 -0.62 -9.63 13.64
C ASP A 108 0.48 -9.01 14.51
N ILE A 109 0.51 -7.68 14.56
CA ILE A 109 1.42 -6.92 15.40
C ILE A 109 0.61 -6.13 16.42
N THR A 110 0.85 -6.40 17.71
CA THR A 110 0.30 -5.62 18.82
C THR A 110 1.44 -4.97 19.60
N ASP A 111 1.55 -3.64 19.53
CA ASP A 111 2.46 -2.84 20.36
C ASP A 111 1.77 -1.52 20.72
N SER A 112 1.20 -1.48 21.93
CA SER A 112 0.45 -0.32 22.42
C SER A 112 1.33 0.93 22.56
N ARG A 113 2.64 0.79 22.74
CA ARG A 113 3.58 1.93 22.82
C ARG A 113 3.74 2.62 21.47
N ALA A 114 3.53 1.88 20.38
CA ALA A 114 3.52 2.38 19.01
C ALA A 114 2.09 2.63 18.49
N GLY A 115 1.05 2.46 19.32
CA GLY A 115 -0.35 2.61 18.94
C GLY A 115 -0.88 1.49 18.03
N LEU A 116 -0.19 0.36 17.92
CA LEU A 116 -0.61 -0.77 17.08
C LEU A 116 -1.45 -1.75 17.89
N SER A 117 -2.66 -2.05 17.39
CA SER A 117 -3.61 -2.97 18.02
C SER A 117 -4.05 -4.04 17.03
N ALA A 118 -3.35 -5.19 17.03
CA ALA A 118 -3.57 -6.29 16.09
C ALA A 118 -3.50 -5.87 14.61
N GLU A 119 -2.50 -5.04 14.29
CA GLU A 119 -2.28 -4.55 12.93
C GLU A 119 -1.71 -5.67 12.06
N LYS A 120 -2.37 -5.95 10.94
CA LYS A 120 -1.93 -6.98 9.99
C LYS A 120 -0.81 -6.47 9.11
N LYS A 121 0.31 -7.19 9.10
CA LYS A 121 1.46 -6.91 8.24
C LYS A 121 1.92 -8.18 7.54
N ARG A 122 2.60 -8.00 6.41
CA ARG A 122 3.18 -9.07 5.61
C ARG A 122 4.71 -8.99 5.74
N VAL A 123 5.36 -10.14 5.99
CA VAL A 123 6.83 -10.26 6.06
C VAL A 123 7.46 -10.03 4.71
#